data_AF-A0A2N3AIA5-F1
#
_entry.id   AF-A0A2N3AIA5-F1
#
_cell.length_a   1.000
_cell.length_b   1.000
_cell.length_c   1.000
_cell.angle_alpha   90.00
_cell.angle_beta   90.00
_cell.angle_gamma   90.00
#
_symmetry.space_group_name_H-M   'P 1'
#
loop_
_entity.id
_entity.type
_entity.pdbx_description
1 polymer ?
#
loop_
_entity_poly.entity_id
_entity_poly.type
_entity_poly.pdbx_seq_one_letter_code
_entity_poly.pdbx_strand_id
1 'polypeptide(L)'
;MKTVTLYADWQPKPDFKLGSKDIDGKLTYLGSKVWKNPELKIVEKDIPKIGSTEVLIKVKACGICGSDVHMAQPDDDGYIWYPGLTAFPATLGHEFSGIVAEA
;
A
#
# COMPACT_ATOMS: atom_id res chain seq x y z
N MET A 1 3.66 -15.61 7.67
CA MET A 1 4.16 -14.41 8.37
C MET A 1 3.07 -13.35 8.31
N LYS A 2 2.76 -12.72 9.44
CA LYS A 2 1.68 -11.71 9.52
C LYS A 2 2.16 -10.37 8.99
N THR A 3 1.33 -9.73 8.17
CA THR A 3 1.58 -8.40 7.58
C THR A 3 0.35 -7.52 7.72
N VAL A 4 0.54 -6.21 7.85
CA VAL A 4 -0.57 -5.23 7.79
C VAL A 4 -0.73 -4.83 6.33
N THR A 5 -1.80 -5.30 5.69
CA THR A 5 -2.09 -5.08 4.27
C THR A 5 -3.33 -4.20 4.13
N LEU A 6 -3.23 -3.13 3.34
CA LEU A 6 -4.36 -2.30 2.96
C LEU A 6 -4.98 -2.82 1.66
N TYR A 7 -6.31 -2.97 1.69
CA TYR A 7 -7.18 -3.27 0.56
C TYR A 7 -8.02 -2.03 0.26
N ALA A 8 -8.38 -1.83 -1.01
CA ALA A 8 -9.36 -0.83 -1.41
C ALA A 8 -9.97 -1.24 -2.76
N ASP A 9 -11.16 -0.72 -3.06
CA ASP A 9 -11.85 -0.96 -4.31
C ASP A 9 -11.33 0.00 -5.39
N TRP A 10 -11.06 -0.52 -6.59
CA TRP A 10 -10.82 0.32 -7.77
C TRP A 10 -12.15 0.90 -8.25
N GLN A 11 -12.45 2.16 -7.89
CA GLN A 11 -13.67 2.86 -8.29
C GLN A 11 -13.36 4.31 -8.75
N PRO A 12 -12.69 4.49 -9.90
CA PRO A 12 -12.34 5.81 -10.41
C PRO A 12 -13.48 6.82 -10.40
N LYS A 13 -13.20 8.04 -9.93
CA LYS A 13 -14.14 9.17 -10.03
C LYS A 13 -14.44 9.46 -11.52
N PRO A 14 -15.62 10.02 -11.87
CA PRO A 14 -16.01 10.25 -13.27
C PRO A 14 -15.03 11.11 -14.09
N ASP A 15 -14.28 12.00 -13.43
CA ASP A 15 -13.27 12.87 -14.05
C ASP A 15 -11.89 12.21 -14.22
N PHE A 16 -11.69 11.02 -13.66
CA PHE A 16 -10.43 10.29 -13.75
C PHE A 16 -10.18 9.79 -15.18
N LYS A 17 -8.93 9.93 -15.62
CA LYS A 17 -8.42 9.34 -16.86
C LYS A 17 -7.18 8.55 -16.53
N LEU A 18 -7.11 7.33 -17.05
CA LEU A 18 -5.96 6.45 -16.84
C LEU A 18 -4.68 7.14 -17.36
N GLY A 19 -3.74 7.40 -16.46
CA GLY A 19 -2.45 7.98 -16.80
C GLY A 19 -1.56 7.02 -17.58
N SER A 20 -0.55 7.53 -18.27
CA SER A 20 0.40 6.71 -19.07
C SER A 20 1.21 5.71 -18.25
N LYS A 21 1.27 5.89 -16.91
CA LYS A 21 1.95 5.00 -15.97
C LYS A 21 0.99 4.26 -15.05
N ASP A 22 -0.31 4.52 -15.17
CA ASP A 22 -1.32 3.80 -14.39
C ASP A 22 -1.55 2.41 -15.00
N ILE A 23 -1.95 1.47 -14.16
CA ILE A 23 -2.34 0.12 -14.58
C ILE A 23 -3.78 -0.07 -14.11
N ASP A 24 -4.69 -0.19 -15.08
CA ASP A 24 -6.12 -0.31 -14.79
C ASP A 24 -6.41 -1.48 -13.82
N GLY A 25 -7.20 -1.18 -12.79
CA GLY A 25 -7.53 -2.10 -11.70
C GLY A 25 -6.41 -2.41 -10.71
N LYS A 26 -5.21 -1.82 -10.84
CA LYS A 26 -4.03 -2.24 -10.06
C LYS A 26 -3.20 -1.11 -9.46
N LEU A 27 -2.92 -0.05 -10.23
CA LEU A 27 -1.99 1.00 -9.83
C LEU A 27 -2.42 2.34 -10.41
N THR A 28 -2.37 3.40 -9.60
CA THR A 28 -2.52 4.77 -10.10
C THR A 28 -1.57 5.73 -9.41
N TYR A 29 -1.20 6.80 -10.11
CA TYR A 29 -0.50 7.96 -9.54
C TYR A 29 -1.44 8.95 -8.84
N LEU A 30 -2.76 8.73 -8.90
CA LEU A 30 -3.80 9.62 -8.38
C LEU A 30 -4.71 8.90 -7.38
N GLY A 31 -4.15 8.39 -6.27
CA GLY A 31 -4.85 7.50 -5.33
C GLY A 31 -6.25 7.96 -4.89
N SER A 32 -6.37 9.20 -4.40
CA SER A 32 -7.65 9.81 -3.97
C SER A 32 -8.71 9.98 -5.06
N LYS A 33 -8.34 9.82 -6.34
CA LYS A 33 -9.27 9.82 -7.47
C LYS A 33 -9.78 8.44 -7.84
N VAL A 34 -9.23 7.37 -7.24
CA VAL A 34 -9.47 5.99 -7.69
C VAL A 34 -9.88 5.06 -6.58
N TRP A 35 -9.10 5.00 -5.50
CA TRP A 35 -9.29 3.98 -4.48
C TRP A 35 -10.38 4.38 -3.50
N LYS A 36 -11.32 3.45 -3.26
CA LYS A 36 -12.48 3.63 -2.41
C LYS A 36 -12.56 2.53 -1.34
N ASN A 37 -13.16 2.82 -0.19
CA ASN A 37 -13.39 1.89 0.90
C ASN A 37 -12.09 1.21 1.40
N PRO A 38 -11.08 1.97 1.88
CA PRO A 38 -9.85 1.39 2.37
C PRO A 38 -10.12 0.50 3.61
N GLU A 39 -9.49 -0.67 3.64
CA GLU A 39 -9.61 -1.63 4.73
C GLU A 39 -8.24 -2.22 5.08
N LEU A 40 -7.82 -2.05 6.34
CA LEU A 40 -6.58 -2.64 6.86
C LEU A 40 -6.86 -4.04 7.43
N LYS A 41 -6.08 -5.03 6.97
CA LYS A 41 -6.15 -6.41 7.45
C LYS A 41 -4.79 -6.91 7.89
N ILE A 42 -4.78 -7.73 8.95
CA ILE A 42 -3.63 -8.58 9.25
C ILE A 42 -3.75 -9.85 8.41
N VAL A 43 -2.81 -10.07 7.51
CA VAL A 43 -2.84 -11.17 6.53
C VAL A 43 -1.59 -12.02 6.66
N GLU A 44 -1.75 -13.35 6.59
CA GLU A 44 -0.65 -14.31 6.49
C GLU A 44 -0.08 -14.33 5.07
N LYS A 45 1.23 -14.20 4.94
CA LYS A 45 1.99 -14.31 3.69
C LYS A 45 3.18 -15.25 3.88
N ASP A 46 3.68 -15.84 2.81
CA ASP A 46 4.93 -16.59 2.85
C ASP A 46 6.12 -15.66 3.20
N ILE A 47 7.18 -16.24 3.77
CA ILE A 47 8.45 -15.52 3.92
C ILE A 47 9.02 -15.34 2.51
N PRO A 48 9.38 -14.11 2.09
CA PRO A 48 9.87 -13.89 0.74
C PRO A 48 11.23 -14.55 0.54
N LYS A 49 11.47 -15.03 -0.69
CA LYS A 49 12.78 -15.50 -1.15
C LYS A 49 13.56 -14.31 -1.70
N ILE A 50 14.85 -14.23 -1.37
CA ILE A 50 15.72 -13.15 -1.85
C ILE A 50 16.36 -13.49 -3.20
N GLY A 51 16.54 -12.48 -4.05
CA GLY A 51 17.41 -12.53 -5.21
C GLY A 51 18.88 -12.29 -4.85
N SER A 52 19.77 -12.35 -5.84
CA SER A 52 21.23 -12.26 -5.64
C SER A 52 21.77 -10.91 -5.16
N THR A 53 20.91 -9.89 -5.07
CA THR A 53 21.27 -8.53 -4.64
C THR A 53 20.35 -8.01 -3.54
N GLU A 54 19.54 -8.88 -2.95
CA GLU A 54 18.52 -8.52 -1.96
C GLU A 54 18.89 -9.10 -0.59
N VAL A 55 18.39 -8.49 0.49
CA VAL A 55 18.53 -9.02 1.85
C VAL A 55 17.16 -9.23 2.47
N LEU A 56 17.02 -10.26 3.30
CA LEU A 56 15.81 -10.50 4.08
C LEU A 56 15.94 -9.80 5.43
N ILE A 57 15.05 -8.87 5.73
CA ILE A 57 15.06 -8.12 6.99
C ILE A 57 13.97 -8.65 7.93
N LYS A 58 14.37 -9.08 9.12
CA LYS A 58 13.45 -9.29 10.24
C LYS A 58 13.14 -7.95 10.90
N VAL A 59 12.03 -7.34 10.47
CA VAL A 59 11.56 -6.05 10.99
C VAL A 59 11.38 -6.11 12.52
N LYS A 60 11.87 -5.08 13.21
CA LYS A 60 11.78 -4.93 14.67
C LYS A 60 10.90 -3.77 15.09
N ALA A 61 10.93 -2.67 14.33
CA ALA A 61 10.08 -1.51 14.51
C ALA A 61 9.73 -0.92 13.15
N CYS A 62 8.53 -0.33 13.04
CA CYS A 62 8.09 0.44 11.88
C CYS A 62 7.22 1.60 12.37
N GLY A 63 7.58 2.82 11.99
CA GLY A 63 6.78 4.02 12.25
C GLY A 63 5.50 4.03 11.40
N ILE A 64 4.49 4.75 11.89
CA ILE A 64 3.27 5.04 11.12
C ILE A 64 3.42 6.45 10.57
N CYS A 65 3.54 6.57 9.26
CA CYS A 65 3.64 7.85 8.58
C CYS A 65 2.24 8.49 8.44
N GLY A 66 2.19 9.81 8.28
CA GLY A 66 0.94 10.49 7.93
C GLY A 66 0.34 10.01 6.60
N SER A 67 1.16 9.53 5.67
CA SER A 67 0.69 8.92 4.41
C SER A 67 0.00 7.58 4.63
N ASP A 68 0.47 6.75 5.58
CA ASP A 68 -0.20 5.50 5.95
C ASP A 68 -1.61 5.79 6.50
N VAL A 69 -1.72 6.81 7.35
CA VAL A 69 -3.00 7.28 7.88
C VAL A 69 -3.92 7.75 6.74
N HIS A 70 -3.44 8.61 5.84
CA HIS A 70 -4.25 9.12 4.72
C HIS A 70 -4.60 8.06 3.67
N MET A 71 -3.82 7.00 3.51
CA MET A 71 -4.20 5.87 2.65
C MET A 71 -5.34 5.05 3.28
N ALA A 72 -5.38 4.95 4.61
CA ALA A 72 -6.42 4.24 5.36
C ALA A 72 -7.64 5.11 5.71
N GLN A 73 -7.58 6.42 5.48
CA GLN A 73 -8.63 7.37 5.83
C GLN A 73 -9.55 7.62 4.62
N PRO A 74 -10.84 7.25 4.69
CA PRO A 74 -11.82 7.63 3.68
C PRO A 74 -12.34 9.08 3.89
N ASP A 75 -12.69 9.74 2.79
CA ASP A 75 -13.59 10.91 2.77
C ASP A 75 -15.06 10.48 2.93
N ASP A 76 -15.99 11.45 2.95
CA ASP A 76 -17.43 11.19 3.13
C ASP A 76 -18.01 10.29 2.02
N ASP A 77 -17.40 10.30 0.83
CA ASP A 77 -17.77 9.44 -0.29
C ASP A 77 -17.06 8.09 -0.25
N GLY A 78 -16.13 7.85 0.68
CA GLY A 78 -15.37 6.61 0.84
C GLY A 78 -14.02 6.58 0.13
N TYR A 79 -13.59 7.66 -0.55
CA TYR A 79 -12.31 7.70 -1.25
C TYR A 79 -11.15 7.97 -0.30
N ILE A 80 -9.98 7.36 -0.55
CA ILE A 80 -8.81 7.61 0.30
C ILE A 80 -8.38 9.08 0.24
N TRP A 81 -7.83 9.61 1.33
CA TRP A 81 -7.28 10.97 1.36
C TRP A 81 -5.94 11.08 0.62
N TYR A 82 -5.13 10.02 0.62
CA TYR A 82 -3.79 10.08 0.04
C TYR A 82 -3.83 10.27 -1.49
N PRO A 83 -3.25 11.35 -2.04
CA PRO A 83 -3.45 11.71 -3.44
C PRO A 83 -2.46 11.04 -4.41
N GLY A 84 -1.40 10.41 -3.89
CA GLY A 84 -0.25 9.99 -4.68
C GLY A 84 -0.32 8.57 -5.26
N LEU A 85 0.87 8.08 -5.62
CA LEU A 85 1.09 6.73 -6.13
C LEU A 85 0.62 5.66 -5.14
N THR A 86 -0.27 4.79 -5.59
CA THR A 86 -0.85 3.70 -4.81
C THR A 86 -1.18 2.51 -5.69
N ALA A 87 -0.99 1.30 -5.15
CA ALA A 87 -1.35 0.04 -5.79
C ALA A 87 -1.85 -0.93 -4.73
N PHE A 88 -3.16 -1.22 -4.72
CA PHE A 88 -3.76 -2.05 -3.68
C PHE A 88 -4.20 -3.41 -4.24
N PRO A 89 -4.05 -4.50 -3.45
CA PRO A 89 -3.63 -4.52 -2.05
C PRO A 89 -2.11 -4.39 -1.83
N ALA A 90 -1.69 -3.71 -0.75
CA ALA A 90 -0.27 -3.51 -0.40
C ALA A 90 0.01 -3.68 1.09
N THR A 91 1.15 -4.32 1.45
CA THR A 91 1.69 -4.27 2.81
C THR A 91 2.17 -2.85 3.09
N LEU A 92 1.66 -2.20 4.14
CA LEU A 92 2.06 -0.83 4.50
C LEU A 92 3.28 -0.80 5.43
N GLY A 93 3.81 0.42 5.64
CA GLY A 93 4.94 0.69 6.51
C GLY A 93 6.25 0.80 5.73
N HIS A 94 6.84 2.00 5.74
CA HIS A 94 8.10 2.29 5.04
C HIS A 94 9.14 2.98 5.94
N GLU A 95 8.79 3.25 7.21
CA GLU A 95 9.68 3.87 8.21
C GLU A 95 10.20 2.81 9.19
N PHE A 96 10.90 1.79 8.67
CA PHE A 96 11.23 0.60 9.45
C PHE A 96 12.72 0.44 9.78
N SER A 97 12.99 -0.32 10.83
CA SER A 97 14.31 -0.85 11.19
C SER A 97 14.22 -2.32 11.60
N GLY A 98 15.32 -3.05 11.44
CA GLY A 98 15.36 -4.48 11.69
C GLY A 98 16.75 -5.07 11.64
N ILE A 99 16.82 -6.40 11.65
CA ILE A 99 18.07 -7.17 11.59
C ILE A 99 18.08 -7.95 10.27
N VAL A 100 19.23 -7.97 9.58
CA VAL A 100 19.43 -8.83 8.41
C VAL A 100 19.38 -10.30 8.86
N ALA A 101 18.42 -11.05 8.33
CA ALA A 101 18.20 -12.46 8.61
C ALA A 101 18.84 -13.38 7.55
N GLU A 102 18.93 -12.91 6.31
CA GLU A 102 19.56 -13.59 5.15
C GLU A 102 20.08 -12.52 4.17
N ALA A 103 21.18 -12.80 3.45
CA ALA A 103 21.84 -11.90 2.50
C ALA A 103 22.62 -12.67 1.43
#